data_AF-X1Q5L5-F1
#
_entry.id   AF-X1Q5L5-F1
#
_cell.length_a   1.000
_cell.length_b   1.000
_cell.length_c   1.000
_cell.angle_alpha   90.00
_cell.angle_beta   90.00
_cell.angle_gamma   90.00
#
_symmetry.space_group_name_H-M   'P 1'
#
loop_
_entity.id
_entity.type
_entity.pdbx_description
1 polymer ?
#
loop_
_entity_poly.entity_id
_entity_poly.type
_entity_poly.pdbx_seq_one_letter_code
_entity_poly.pdbx_strand_id
1 'polypeptide(L)'
;ETYFADELSSGKLTFQVLNVEDEGNAGIAEKYGAYTSSLFINTIRDGTDHIEEVTEIWFFLGEDKAFVEVVKSKIEKSLKGET
;
A
#
# COMPACT_ATOMS: atom_id res chain seq x y z
N GLU A 1 -12.09 11.83 -2.23
CA GLU A 1 -11.59 10.52 -1.73
C GLU A 1 -12.61 10.00 -0.73
N THR A 2 -12.99 8.72 -0.83
CA THR A 2 -14.03 8.11 0.02
C THR A 2 -13.53 7.81 1.44
N TYR A 3 -12.22 7.57 1.60
CA TYR A 3 -11.56 7.29 2.87
C TYR A 3 -10.27 8.10 2.99
N PHE A 4 -9.81 8.33 4.23
CA PHE A 4 -8.52 8.95 4.55
C PHE A 4 -8.29 10.34 3.94
N ALA A 5 -9.35 11.15 3.78
CA ALA A 5 -9.26 12.45 3.13
C ALA A 5 -8.26 13.40 3.83
N ASP A 6 -8.22 13.39 5.16
CA ASP A 6 -7.32 14.23 5.95
C ASP A 6 -5.86 13.74 5.85
N GLU A 7 -5.63 12.42 5.89
CA GLU A 7 -4.29 11.85 5.74
C GLU A 7 -3.73 12.05 4.33
N LEU A 8 -4.58 11.92 3.31
CA LEU A 8 -4.20 12.15 1.91
C LEU A 8 -3.93 13.63 1.65
N SER A 9 -4.75 14.53 2.18
CA SER A 9 -4.56 15.98 2.00
C SER A 9 -3.34 16.52 2.76
N SER A 10 -3.03 15.96 3.93
CA SER A 10 -1.83 16.32 4.70
C SER A 10 -0.54 15.68 4.19
N GLY A 11 -0.64 14.70 3.29
CA GLY A 11 0.50 13.90 2.81
C GLY A 11 1.00 12.86 3.81
N LYS A 12 0.28 12.64 4.91
CA LYS A 12 0.56 11.54 5.87
C LYS A 12 0.32 10.17 5.23
N LEU A 13 -0.60 10.08 4.28
CA LEU A 13 -0.82 8.93 3.41
C LEU A 13 -0.65 9.36 1.96
N THR A 14 -0.02 8.52 1.15
CA THR A 14 0.04 8.72 -0.31
C THR A 14 -0.35 7.42 -1.00
N PHE A 15 -0.88 7.53 -2.22
CA PHE A 15 -1.24 6.40 -3.05
C PHE A 15 -0.53 6.52 -4.40
N GLN A 16 0.06 5.42 -4.86
CA GLN A 16 0.82 5.36 -6.10
C GLN A 16 0.44 4.11 -6.88
N VAL A 17 0.37 4.23 -8.20
CA VAL A 17 0.22 3.12 -9.14
C VAL A 17 1.42 3.16 -10.06
N LEU A 18 2.13 2.05 -10.14
CA LEU A 18 3.38 1.92 -10.88
C LEU A 18 3.27 0.76 -11.86
N ASN A 19 3.80 0.95 -13.07
CA ASN A 19 4.04 -0.17 -13.98
C ASN A 19 5.41 -0.75 -13.64
N VAL A 20 5.45 -2.01 -13.17
CA VAL A 20 6.68 -2.70 -12.80
C VAL A 20 7.56 -3.07 -14.00
N GLU A 21 6.98 -3.12 -15.20
CA GLU A 21 7.72 -3.39 -16.46
C GLU A 21 8.35 -2.13 -17.07
N ASP A 22 8.02 -0.95 -16.54
CA ASP A 22 8.64 0.30 -16.96
C ASP A 22 10.04 0.41 -16.34
N GLU A 23 11.09 0.50 -17.17
CA GLU A 23 12.48 0.63 -16.73
C GLU A 23 12.68 1.86 -15.82
N GLY A 24 11.90 2.92 -16.00
CA GLY A 24 11.92 4.10 -15.12
C GLY A 24 11.53 3.79 -13.67
N ASN A 25 10.80 2.70 -13.45
CA ASN A 25 10.36 2.24 -12.13
C ASN A 25 11.21 1.10 -11.57
N ALA A 26 12.26 0.66 -12.27
CA ALA A 26 13.05 -0.52 -11.86
C ALA A 26 13.57 -0.41 -10.42
N GLY A 27 14.06 0.77 -10.00
CA GLY A 27 14.58 0.97 -8.66
C GLY A 27 13.53 0.88 -7.55
N ILE A 28 12.31 1.37 -7.79
CA ILE A 28 11.21 1.23 -6.82
C ILE A 28 10.63 -0.19 -6.83
N ALA A 29 10.55 -0.83 -8.01
CA ALA A 29 10.14 -2.22 -8.12
C ALA A 29 11.10 -3.16 -7.36
N GLU A 30 12.41 -2.96 -7.51
CA GLU A 30 13.44 -3.71 -6.77
C GLU A 30 13.34 -3.45 -5.26
N LYS A 31 13.23 -2.18 -4.84
CA LYS A 31 13.08 -1.81 -3.41
C LYS A 31 11.88 -2.50 -2.75
N TYR A 32 10.78 -2.64 -3.47
CA TYR A 32 9.55 -3.28 -2.96
C TYR A 32 9.52 -4.80 -3.23
N GLY A 33 10.45 -5.35 -4.00
CA GLY A 33 10.42 -6.75 -4.43
C GLY A 33 9.21 -7.07 -5.32
N ALA A 34 8.72 -6.09 -6.08
CA ALA A 34 7.52 -6.22 -6.91
C ALA A 34 7.87 -6.82 -8.28
N TYR A 35 7.34 -8.00 -8.58
CA TYR A 35 7.57 -8.71 -9.85
C TYR A 35 6.29 -8.94 -10.66
N THR A 36 5.14 -8.99 -9.99
CA THR A 36 3.83 -9.22 -10.60
C THR A 36 2.84 -8.18 -10.09
N SER A 37 1.57 -8.29 -10.49
CA SER A 37 0.49 -7.57 -9.83
C SER A 37 0.56 -7.82 -8.33
N SER A 38 0.78 -6.77 -7.54
CA SER A 38 0.95 -6.82 -6.09
C SER A 38 0.47 -5.51 -5.48
N LEU A 39 0.09 -5.54 -4.21
CA LEU A 39 -0.26 -4.35 -3.43
C LEU A 39 0.65 -4.30 -2.20
N PHE A 40 1.26 -3.16 -1.95
CA PHE A 40 2.15 -2.97 -0.82
C PHE A 40 1.67 -1.84 0.07
N ILE A 41 1.96 -1.95 1.36
CA ILE A 41 1.92 -0.84 2.31
C ILE A 41 3.35 -0.58 2.77
N ASN A 42 3.79 0.66 2.67
CA ASN A 42 5.07 1.10 3.22
C ASN A 42 4.81 2.10 4.34
N THR A 43 5.21 1.74 5.56
CA THR A 43 5.19 2.68 6.69
C THR A 43 6.57 3.29 6.84
N ILE A 44 6.66 4.62 6.85
CA ILE A 44 7.93 5.32 7.04
C ILE A 44 7.99 5.85 8.46
N ARG A 45 8.96 5.37 9.26
CA ARG A 45 9.20 5.82 10.64
C ARG A 45 10.66 6.26 10.78
N ASP A 46 10.87 7.49 11.24
CA ASP A 46 12.21 8.07 11.39
C ASP A 46 13.08 7.96 10.11
N GLY A 47 12.44 8.06 8.95
CA GLY A 47 13.09 7.93 7.63
C GLY A 47 13.38 6.49 7.19
N THR A 48 12.97 5.49 7.97
CA THR A 48 13.14 4.07 7.65
C THR A 48 11.86 3.51 7.04
N ASP A 49 11.98 2.85 5.88
CA ASP A 49 10.87 2.15 5.22
C ASP A 49 10.57 0.81 5.89
N HIS A 50 9.28 0.52 6.04
CA HIS A 50 8.75 -0.77 6.47
C HIS A 50 7.72 -1.24 5.43
N ILE A 51 8.21 -1.97 4.42
CA ILE A 51 7.44 -2.39 3.25
C ILE A 51 6.90 -3.79 3.47
N GLU A 52 5.59 -3.94 3.31
CA GLU A 52 4.90 -5.23 3.40
C GLU A 52 3.94 -5.42 2.24
N GLU A 53 3.95 -6.61 1.62
CA GLU A 53 2.94 -6.99 0.64
C GLU A 53 1.63 -7.38 1.34
N VAL A 54 0.51 -6.86 0.84
CA VAL A 54 -0.83 -7.19 1.32
C VAL A 54 -1.34 -8.45 0.60
N THR A 55 -0.73 -9.60 0.89
CA THR A 55 -1.07 -10.87 0.24
C THR A 55 -2.50 -11.34 0.51
N GLU A 56 -3.15 -10.86 1.58
CA GLU A 56 -4.51 -11.27 1.94
C GLU A 56 -5.56 -10.83 0.92
N ILE A 57 -5.27 -9.83 0.09
CA ILE A 57 -6.21 -9.38 -0.95
C ILE A 57 -6.57 -10.48 -1.94
N TRP A 58 -5.68 -11.46 -2.14
CA TRP A 58 -5.89 -12.56 -3.08
C TRP A 58 -7.08 -13.44 -2.68
N PHE A 59 -7.44 -13.49 -1.40
CA PHE A 59 -8.61 -14.22 -0.91
C PHE A 59 -9.94 -13.51 -1.17
N PHE A 60 -9.91 -12.22 -1.56
CA PHE A 60 -11.09 -11.37 -1.70
C PHE A 60 -11.27 -10.83 -3.12
N LEU A 61 -10.62 -11.45 -4.12
CA LEU A 61 -10.82 -11.09 -5.52
C LEU A 61 -12.29 -11.32 -5.93
N GLY A 62 -12.91 -10.28 -6.49
CA GLY A 62 -14.34 -10.28 -6.86
C GLY A 62 -15.30 -9.91 -5.73
N GLU A 63 -14.79 -9.72 -4.50
CA GLU A 63 -15.57 -9.31 -3.32
C GLU A 63 -15.18 -7.89 -2.90
N ASP A 64 -15.58 -6.89 -3.69
CA ASP A 64 -15.12 -5.49 -3.56
C ASP A 64 -15.21 -4.92 -2.13
N LYS A 65 -16.30 -5.23 -1.41
CA LYS A 65 -16.48 -4.75 -0.03
C LYS A 65 -15.44 -5.36 0.93
N ALA A 66 -15.17 -6.66 0.79
CA ALA A 66 -14.19 -7.34 1.64
C ALA A 66 -12.76 -6.91 1.28
N PHE A 67 -12.48 -6.74 -0.01
CA PHE A 67 -11.21 -6.19 -0.49
C PHE A 67 -10.93 -4.81 0.13
N VAL A 68 -11.90 -3.90 0.03
CA VAL A 68 -11.78 -2.53 0.58
C VAL A 68 -11.57 -2.58 2.10
N GLU A 69 -12.33 -3.40 2.81
CA GLU A 69 -12.23 -3.49 4.28
C GLU A 69 -10.86 -3.98 4.74
N VAL A 70 -10.29 -4.98 4.05
CA VAL A 70 -8.96 -5.53 4.37
C VAL A 70 -7.87 -4.48 4.19
N VAL A 71 -7.87 -3.77 3.05
CA VAL A 71 -6.87 -2.74 2.77
C VAL A 71 -7.04 -1.56 3.73
N LYS A 72 -8.27 -1.11 3.95
CA LYS A 72 -8.59 -0.02 4.89
C LYS A 72 -8.12 -0.33 6.30
N SER A 73 -8.42 -1.54 6.79
CA SER A 73 -8.02 -1.97 8.14
C SER A 73 -6.50 -1.96 8.31
N LYS A 74 -5.74 -2.42 7.30
CA LYS A 74 -4.27 -2.37 7.36
C LYS A 74 -3.74 -0.95 7.39
N ILE A 75 -4.25 -0.07 6.53
CA ILE A 75 -3.86 1.36 6.54
C ILE A 75 -4.13 1.99 7.92
N GLU A 76 -5.30 1.73 8.52
CA GLU A 76 -5.64 2.24 9.86
C GLU A 76 -4.66 1.77 10.93
N LYS A 77 -4.27 0.49 10.91
CA LYS A 77 -3.27 -0.07 11.85
C LYS A 77 -1.89 0.55 11.66
N SER A 78 -1.45 0.73 10.41
CA SER A 78 -0.18 1.38 10.10
C SER A 78 -0.14 2.84 10.56
N LEU A 79 -1.25 3.59 10.38
CA LEU A 79 -1.39 4.98 10.84
C LEU A 79 -1.38 5.11 12.37
N LYS A 80 -1.80 4.06 13.09
CA LYS A 80 -1.79 3.99 14.56
C LYS A 80 -0.47 3.49 15.15
N GLY A 81 0.41 2.92 14.35
CA GLY A 81 1.67 2.35 14.84
C GLY A 81 1.59 0.88 15.26
N GLU A 82 0.54 0.15 14.86
CA GLU A 82 0.25 -1.22 15.32
C GLU A 82 0.94 -2.32 14.48
N THR A 83 1.58 -1.94 13.37
CA THR A 83 2.33 -2.80 12.44
C THR A 83 3.77 -2.34 12.34
#